data_AF-A0A9W7WNE2-F1
#
_entry.id   AF-A0A9W7WNE2-F1
#
_cell.length_a   1.000
_cell.length_b   1.000
_cell.length_c   1.000
_cell.angle_alpha   90.00
_cell.angle_beta   90.00
_cell.angle_gamma   90.00
#
_symmetry.space_group_name_H-M   'P 1'
#
loop_
_entity.id
_entity.type
_entity.pdbx_description
1 polymer ?
#
loop_
_entity_poly.entity_id
_entity_poly.type
_entity_poly.pdbx_seq_one_letter_code
_entity_poly.pdbx_strand_id
1 'polypeptide(L)'
;MNNTVGRELFLSIESRPDGVRWELRIRLEREVGGEELKSQTCGGLVQGLNGTIESPGFPHGYPNYANCTWIIVTGERNRIQLSFHTFALEEDFDIVSIYDGQPQPGNLKMR
;
A
#
# COMPACT_ATOMS: atom_id res chain seq x y z
N MET A 1 24.59 -4.86 7.98
CA MET A 1 23.54 -5.84 8.30
C MET A 1 22.29 -5.38 7.58
N ASN A 2 21.79 -6.19 6.64
CA ASN A 2 20.67 -5.79 5.79
C ASN A 2 19.39 -5.90 6.62
N ASN A 3 18.85 -4.75 7.05
CA ASN A 3 17.65 -4.64 7.89
C ASN A 3 16.35 -4.73 7.06
N THR A 4 16.24 -5.73 6.20
CA THR A 4 14.99 -6.09 5.49
C THR A 4 14.34 -7.25 6.22
N VAL A 5 13.03 -7.15 6.53
CA VAL A 5 12.34 -8.19 7.32
C VAL A 5 10.95 -8.54 6.79
N GLY A 6 10.19 -7.61 6.24
CA GLY A 6 8.88 -7.92 5.66
C GLY A 6 8.96 -8.04 4.13
N ARG A 7 8.40 -9.13 3.59
CA ARG A 7 8.66 -9.62 2.23
C ARG A 7 7.77 -8.88 1.22
N GLU A 8 8.05 -9.10 -0.06
CA GLU A 8 7.62 -8.22 -1.15
C GLU A 8 6.12 -7.95 -1.29
N LEU A 9 5.80 -6.73 -1.72
CA LEU A 9 4.49 -6.36 -2.25
C LEU A 9 4.65 -5.90 -3.70
N PHE A 10 3.91 -6.53 -4.60
CA PHE A 10 3.75 -6.08 -5.98
C PHE A 10 2.30 -6.26 -6.41
N LEU A 11 1.68 -5.16 -6.86
CA LEU A 11 0.33 -5.17 -7.40
C LEU A 11 0.22 -4.33 -8.68
N SER A 12 -0.76 -4.67 -9.51
CA SER A 12 -1.19 -3.86 -10.64
C SER A 12 -2.59 -3.31 -10.44
N ILE A 13 -2.82 -2.13 -11.03
CA ILE A 13 -4.04 -1.35 -10.97
C ILE A 13 -4.63 -1.35 -12.38
N GLU A 14 -5.92 -1.66 -12.48
CA GLU A 14 -6.69 -1.49 -13.71
C GLU A 14 -7.98 -0.72 -13.40
N SER A 15 -8.21 0.36 -14.15
CA SER A 15 -9.38 1.22 -14.04
C SER A 15 -10.49 0.72 -14.97
N ARG A 16 -11.68 0.49 -14.43
CA ARG A 16 -12.88 0.04 -15.15
C ARG A 16 -13.93 1.16 -15.17
N PRO A 17 -14.66 1.43 -16.26
CA PRO A 17 -15.58 2.58 -16.38
C PRO A 17 -16.85 2.61 -15.49
N ASP A 18 -16.92 1.87 -14.38
CA ASP A 18 -18.15 1.60 -13.62
C ASP A 18 -18.14 1.98 -12.12
N GLY A 19 -17.38 2.99 -11.64
CA GLY A 19 -17.45 3.31 -10.20
C GLY A 19 -16.71 4.51 -9.60
N VAL A 20 -16.47 4.46 -8.28
CA VAL A 20 -16.23 5.63 -7.43
C VAL A 20 -14.75 6.03 -7.41
N ARG A 21 -14.40 7.25 -7.02
CA ARG A 21 -13.00 7.70 -6.83
C ARG A 21 -12.35 6.96 -5.65
N TRP A 22 -11.18 6.36 -5.85
CA TRP A 22 -10.47 5.60 -4.82
C TRP A 22 -9.24 6.34 -4.29
N GLU A 23 -8.75 5.95 -3.10
CA GLU A 23 -7.45 6.37 -2.57
C GLU A 23 -6.83 5.18 -1.81
N LEU A 24 -5.88 4.48 -2.44
CA LEU A 24 -5.27 3.26 -1.87
C LEU A 24 -4.08 3.56 -0.96
N ARG A 25 -4.33 3.75 0.34
CA ARG A 25 -3.23 3.95 1.31
C ARG A 25 -2.72 2.63 1.91
N ILE A 26 -1.72 2.02 1.29
CA ILE A 26 -1.05 0.85 1.86
C ILE A 26 -0.03 1.30 2.89
N ARG A 27 -0.45 1.29 4.16
CA ARG A 27 0.41 1.53 5.31
C ARG A 27 1.00 0.21 5.77
N LEU A 28 2.30 0.05 5.54
CA LEU A 28 3.15 -0.90 6.26
C LEU A 28 3.50 -0.22 7.60
N GLU A 29 3.41 -0.91 8.72
CA GLU A 29 3.83 -0.42 10.03
C GLU A 29 4.34 -1.63 10.81
N ARG A 30 5.50 -1.51 11.49
CA ARG A 30 5.92 -2.48 12.50
C ARG A 30 5.63 -1.89 13.87
N GLU A 31 4.87 -2.59 14.69
CA GLU A 31 4.66 -2.25 16.10
C GLU A 31 5.90 -2.65 16.92
N VAL A 32 6.77 -1.69 17.25
CA VAL A 32 7.87 -1.93 18.22
C VAL A 32 7.67 -1.01 19.40
N GLY A 33 7.48 -1.63 20.57
CA GLY A 33 7.40 -0.92 21.84
C GLY A 33 8.69 -0.14 22.11
N GLY A 34 8.61 1.19 22.10
CA GLY A 34 9.45 2.04 22.93
C GLY A 34 10.76 2.61 22.37
N GLU A 35 11.08 2.49 21.08
CA GLU A 35 12.20 3.25 20.48
C GLU A 35 11.77 4.01 19.22
N GLU A 36 12.06 5.31 19.20
CA GLU A 36 11.78 6.23 18.10
C GLU A 36 12.68 5.91 16.90
N LEU A 37 12.27 4.94 16.09
CA LEU A 37 12.97 4.52 14.89
C LEU A 37 12.48 5.36 13.71
N LYS A 38 13.42 5.97 12.99
CA LYS A 38 13.15 6.85 11.85
C LYS A 38 12.31 6.11 10.81
N SER A 39 11.01 6.43 10.72
CA SER A 39 10.12 5.84 9.73
C SER A 39 10.62 6.17 8.33
N GLN A 40 10.69 5.15 7.46
CA GLN A 40 10.95 5.39 6.04
C GLN A 40 9.63 5.65 5.36
N THR A 41 9.33 6.92 5.12
CA THR A 41 8.15 7.30 4.35
C THR A 41 8.35 6.98 2.88
N CYS A 42 7.34 6.37 2.27
CA CYS A 42 7.37 5.91 0.88
C CYS A 42 6.00 6.02 0.23
N GLY A 43 5.95 5.73 -1.06
CA GLY A 43 4.73 5.76 -1.85
C GLY A 43 4.65 6.97 -2.77
N GLY A 44 3.44 7.42 -3.07
CA GLY A 44 3.22 8.49 -4.04
C GLY A 44 1.90 8.40 -4.79
N LEU A 45 1.75 9.25 -5.80
CA LEU A 45 0.56 9.34 -6.61
C LEU A 45 0.66 8.44 -7.85
N VAL A 46 -0.31 7.55 -8.04
CA VAL A 46 -0.47 6.76 -9.26
C VAL A 46 -1.67 7.29 -10.03
N GLN A 47 -1.46 7.78 -11.25
CA GLN A 47 -2.53 8.36 -12.07
C GLN A 47 -2.70 7.60 -13.39
N GLY A 48 -3.95 7.49 -13.84
CA GLY A 48 -4.29 6.94 -15.14
C GLY A 48 -5.20 5.72 -15.07
N LEU A 49 -5.35 5.05 -16.21
CA LEU A 49 -6.20 3.87 -16.34
C LEU A 49 -5.52 2.59 -15.87
N ASN A 50 -4.20 2.55 -15.86
CA ASN A 50 -3.41 1.40 -15.42
C ASN A 50 -2.19 1.88 -14.62
N GLY A 51 -1.67 1.05 -13.73
CA GLY A 51 -0.46 1.33 -12.99
C GLY A 51 0.08 0.12 -12.24
N THR A 52 1.28 0.27 -11.69
CA THR A 52 1.92 -0.72 -10.83
C THR A 52 2.36 -0.07 -9.52
N ILE A 53 2.30 -0.84 -8.44
CA ILE A 53 2.82 -0.48 -7.13
C ILE A 53 3.73 -1.59 -6.66
N GLU A 54 4.95 -1.23 -6.28
CA GLU A 54 5.96 -2.11 -5.72
C GLU A 54 6.39 -1.57 -4.36
N SER A 55 6.59 -2.46 -3.39
CA SER A 55 7.23 -2.11 -2.13
C SER A 55 8.64 -1.57 -2.37
N PRO A 56 9.13 -0.64 -1.53
CA PRO A 56 10.53 -0.22 -1.58
C PRO A 56 11.47 -1.43 -1.54
N GLY A 57 12.44 -1.49 -2.44
CA GLY A 57 13.41 -2.59 -2.47
C GLY A 57 12.92 -3.89 -3.10
N PHE A 58 11.71 -3.94 -3.70
CA PHE A 58 11.29 -5.08 -4.53
C PHE A 58 12.36 -5.39 -5.63
N PRO A 59 12.71 -6.67 -5.89
CA PRO A 59 12.21 -7.93 -5.31
C PRO A 59 13.11 -8.47 -4.18
N HIS A 60 13.60 -7.60 -3.29
CA HIS A 60 14.54 -7.97 -2.22
C HIS A 60 13.99 -7.71 -0.80
N GLY A 61 12.70 -7.33 -0.71
CA GLY A 61 12.00 -7.03 0.54
C GLY A 61 12.11 -5.56 0.96
N TYR A 62 11.12 -5.10 1.73
CA TYR A 62 11.08 -3.72 2.20
C TYR A 62 11.84 -3.53 3.52
N PRO A 63 12.33 -2.30 3.78
CA PRO A 63 13.04 -2.00 5.03
C PRO A 63 12.07 -2.03 6.22
N ASN A 64 12.62 -2.28 7.40
CA ASN A 64 11.89 -2.11 8.66
C ASN A 64 11.34 -0.70 8.81
N TYR A 65 10.17 -0.57 9.45
CA TYR A 65 9.50 0.72 9.70
C TYR A 65 9.17 1.50 8.42
N ALA A 66 9.05 0.81 7.29
CA ALA A 66 8.51 1.40 6.08
C ALA A 66 7.08 1.87 6.37
N ASN A 67 6.79 3.16 6.17
CA ASN A 67 5.45 3.72 6.25
C ASN A 67 5.09 4.26 4.88
N CYS A 68 4.58 3.38 4.03
CA CYS A 68 4.21 3.76 2.69
C CYS A 68 2.77 4.32 2.64
N THR A 69 2.50 5.17 1.68
CA THR A 69 1.14 5.55 1.32
C THR A 69 1.11 5.86 -0.16
N TRP A 70 0.33 5.08 -0.91
CA TRP A 70 0.02 5.41 -2.29
C TRP A 70 -1.34 6.11 -2.36
N ILE A 71 -1.55 6.88 -3.41
CA ILE A 71 -2.83 7.50 -3.72
C ILE A 71 -3.08 7.19 -5.19
N ILE A 72 -4.18 6.53 -5.50
CA ILE A 72 -4.49 6.18 -6.89
C ILE A 72 -5.61 7.09 -7.38
N VAL A 73 -5.35 7.85 -8.44
CA VAL A 73 -6.34 8.74 -9.04
C VAL A 73 -6.62 8.30 -10.46
N THR A 74 -7.91 8.06 -10.75
CA THR A 74 -8.38 7.67 -12.08
C THR A 74 -9.47 8.64 -12.55
N GLY A 75 -9.95 8.47 -13.79
CA GLY A 75 -11.05 9.25 -14.34
C GLY A 75 -12.34 9.18 -13.52
N GLU A 76 -13.21 10.17 -13.71
CA GLU A 76 -14.52 10.20 -13.07
C GLU A 76 -15.34 8.97 -13.49
N ARG A 77 -16.02 8.36 -12.50
CA ARG A 77 -16.88 7.17 -12.68
C ARG A 77 -16.16 5.87 -13.01
N ASN A 78 -14.90 5.71 -12.61
CA ASN A 78 -14.20 4.43 -12.77
C ASN A 78 -14.01 3.64 -11.45
N ARG A 79 -14.15 2.31 -11.48
CA ARG A 79 -13.67 1.38 -10.43
C ARG A 79 -12.20 1.06 -10.59
N ILE A 80 -11.55 0.69 -9.51
CA ILE A 80 -10.20 0.14 -9.53
C ILE A 80 -10.26 -1.34 -9.19
N GLN A 81 -9.67 -2.15 -10.07
CA GLN A 81 -9.31 -3.52 -9.79
C GLN A 81 -7.85 -3.57 -9.37
N LEU A 82 -7.58 -4.15 -8.20
CA LEU A 82 -6.24 -4.43 -7.71
C LEU A 82 -5.94 -5.92 -7.93
N SER A 83 -4.80 -6.21 -8.55
CA SER A 83 -4.32 -7.58 -8.74
C SER A 83 -2.97 -7.72 -8.03
N PHE A 84 -2.92 -8.52 -6.98
CA PHE A 84 -1.69 -8.81 -6.23
C PHE A 84 -0.92 -9.92 -6.94
N HIS A 85 0.29 -9.59 -7.41
CA HIS A 85 1.20 -10.55 -8.05
C HIS A 85 2.16 -11.15 -7.03
N THR A 86 2.55 -10.35 -6.04
CA THR A 86 3.37 -10.81 -4.90
C THR A 86 2.85 -10.13 -3.64
N PHE A 87 2.58 -10.93 -2.62
CA PHE A 87 2.06 -10.47 -1.34
C PHE A 87 2.60 -11.37 -0.24
N ALA A 88 3.65 -10.92 0.42
CA ALA A 88 4.27 -11.67 1.49
C ALA A 88 4.63 -10.72 2.63
N LEU A 89 3.80 -10.59 3.65
CA LEU A 89 4.08 -9.70 4.79
C LEU A 89 4.65 -10.49 5.97
N GLU A 90 5.28 -9.80 6.95
CA GLU A 90 5.59 -10.40 8.24
C GLU A 90 4.27 -10.62 9.01
N GLU A 91 3.91 -11.89 9.25
CA GLU A 91 2.68 -12.26 9.99
C GLU A 91 2.69 -11.65 11.39
N ASP A 92 1.54 -11.18 11.86
CA ASP A 92 1.32 -10.49 13.16
C ASP A 92 2.01 -9.12 13.33
N PHE A 93 2.91 -8.71 12.44
CA PHE A 93 3.67 -7.45 12.58
C PHE A 93 3.34 -6.42 11.50
N ASP A 94 3.15 -6.85 10.26
CA ASP A 94 2.96 -5.96 9.12
C ASP A 94 1.51 -6.00 8.63
N ILE A 95 0.96 -4.82 8.31
CA ILE A 95 -0.42 -4.67 7.84
C ILE A 95 -0.42 -4.02 6.45
N VAL A 96 -1.43 -4.33 5.64
CA VAL A 96 -1.77 -3.57 4.43
C VAL A 96 -3.22 -3.14 4.52
N SER A 97 -3.43 -1.83 4.66
CA SER A 97 -4.77 -1.23 4.68
C SER A 97 -5.18 -0.74 3.29
N ILE A 98 -6.47 -0.89 2.95
CA ILE A 98 -7.03 -0.46 1.67
C ILE A 98 -8.27 0.40 1.92
N TYR A 99 -8.33 1.57 1.30
CA TYR A 99 -9.39 2.56 1.52
C TYR A 99 -10.11 2.90 0.22
N ASP A 100 -11.44 3.02 0.30
CA ASP A 100 -12.27 3.57 -0.76
C ASP A 100 -12.55 5.06 -0.46
N GLY A 101 -11.82 5.94 -1.14
CA GLY A 101 -11.86 7.38 -0.93
C GLY A 101 -11.04 7.87 0.26
N GLN A 102 -11.28 9.12 0.69
CA GLN A 102 -10.55 9.71 1.82
C GLN A 102 -10.77 8.87 3.08
N PRO A 103 -9.72 8.57 3.87
CA PRO A 103 -9.88 7.84 5.11
C PRO A 103 -10.77 8.64 6.07
N GLN A 104 -11.93 8.08 6.36
CA GLN A 104 -12.80 8.52 7.43
C GLN A 104 -12.95 7.36 8.42
N PRO A 105 -13.22 7.62 9.71
CA PRO A 105 -13.37 6.54 10.70
C PRO A 105 -14.39 5.44 10.31
N GLY A 106 -15.31 5.72 9.36
CA GLY A 106 -16.33 4.79 8.90
C GLY A 106 -16.01 3.95 7.65
N ASN A 107 -14.87 4.11 6.97
CA ASN A 107 -14.52 3.33 5.75
C ASN A 107 -13.34 2.37 5.93
N LEU A 108 -13.00 2.03 7.17
CA LEU A 108 -11.93 1.11 7.53
C LEU A 108 -12.34 -0.34 7.21
N LYS A 109 -11.71 -0.94 6.18
CA LYS A 109 -11.64 -2.40 6.06
C LYS A 109 -10.21 -2.84 6.36
N MET A 110 -10.02 -3.41 7.54
CA MET A 110 -8.79 -4.07 7.95
C MET A 110 -8.99 -5.58 7.81
N ARG A 111 -8.01 -6.27 7.24
CA ARG A 111 -7.88 -7.72 7.38
C ARG A 111 -6.41 -8.05 7.55
#